data_AF-A0A1D8UTE5-F1
#
_entry.id   AF-A0A1D8UTE5-F1
#
_cell.length_a   1.000
_cell.length_b   1.000
_cell.length_c   1.000
_cell.angle_alpha   90.00
_cell.angle_beta   90.00
_cell.angle_gamma   90.00
#
_symmetry.space_group_name_H-M   'P 1'
#
loop_
_entity.id
_entity.type
_entity.pdbx_description
1 polymer ?
#
loop_
_entity_poly.entity_id
_entity_poly.type
_entity_poly.pdbx_seq_one_letter_code
_entity_poly.pdbx_strand_id
1 'polypeptide(L)'
;MTAQRGHRALWRRPGSMPFILKWGDGSEIAAACGVSSPAVSQWKRVPERHLPKVAELLNTTPERLRPDLAVRNLMNKDMDPRDAAKAEEFIAKAVHAVEDKHVAVLEAQAARQRRVAEKAEAELRLAQADAELKRARSALSRTKQNMIHAGVPRHRLDLDAAMEGNPPLPALSAPEVGGVKS
;
A
#
# COMPACT_ATOMS: atom_id res chain seq x y z
N MET A 1 6.32 -41.34 7.72
CA MET A 1 7.31 -40.23 7.68
C MET A 1 8.41 -40.51 8.70
N THR A 2 9.63 -40.81 8.23
CA THR A 2 10.75 -41.30 9.03
C THR A 2 11.37 -40.18 9.88
N ALA A 3 11.30 -40.30 11.21
CA ALA A 3 11.84 -39.31 12.14
C ALA A 3 13.37 -39.32 12.16
N GLN A 4 14.01 -38.46 11.35
CA GLN A 4 15.47 -38.27 11.28
C GLN A 4 16.08 -37.92 12.65
N ARG A 5 17.22 -38.55 12.98
CA ARG A 5 17.97 -38.43 14.25
C ARG A 5 19.19 -37.49 14.10
N GLY A 6 19.71 -37.00 15.21
CA GLY A 6 21.01 -36.30 15.29
C GLY A 6 21.00 -34.88 14.74
N HIS A 7 22.16 -34.39 14.28
CA HIS A 7 22.40 -33.04 13.77
C HIS A 7 21.44 -32.60 12.64
N ARG A 8 20.66 -33.53 12.06
CA ARG A 8 19.70 -33.31 10.96
C ARG A 8 18.25 -33.12 11.39
N ALA A 9 18.00 -33.08 12.70
CA ALA A 9 16.72 -32.72 13.26
C ALA A 9 16.19 -31.38 12.71
N LEU A 10 14.86 -31.27 12.53
CA LEU A 10 14.22 -30.10 11.91
C LEU A 10 14.48 -28.77 12.67
N TRP A 11 14.70 -28.80 13.99
CA TRP A 11 15.11 -27.64 14.79
C TRP A 11 16.63 -27.34 14.74
N ARG A 12 17.39 -28.10 13.92
CA ARG A 12 18.81 -27.89 13.61
C ARG A 12 19.06 -27.49 12.14
N ARG A 13 18.02 -27.33 11.32
CA ARG A 13 18.14 -27.01 9.88
C ARG A 13 18.40 -25.50 9.64
N PRO A 14 19.18 -25.15 8.59
CA PRO A 14 19.45 -23.75 8.22
C PRO A 14 18.21 -23.17 7.53
N GLY A 15 17.47 -22.30 8.22
CA GLY A 15 16.32 -21.59 7.64
C GLY A 15 15.30 -21.09 8.67
N SER A 16 15.17 -21.77 9.80
CA SER A 16 14.72 -21.14 11.04
C SER A 16 15.96 -20.67 11.79
N MET A 17 15.92 -19.48 12.41
CA MET A 17 17.08 -18.92 13.12
C MET A 17 17.84 -20.00 13.93
N PRO A 18 19.19 -20.02 13.87
CA PRO A 18 19.97 -21.01 14.57
C PRO A 18 19.92 -20.75 16.08
N PHE A 19 18.87 -21.24 16.74
CA PHE A 19 18.75 -21.23 18.20
C PHE A 19 19.95 -21.92 18.88
N ILE A 20 20.59 -22.85 18.16
CA ILE A 20 21.72 -23.66 18.62
C ILE A 20 23.05 -22.91 18.55
N LEU A 21 23.20 -21.86 17.74
CA LEU A 21 24.41 -21.02 17.83
C LEU A 21 24.46 -20.25 19.16
N LYS A 22 23.32 -20.13 19.85
CA LYS A 22 23.21 -19.60 21.22
C LYS A 22 23.29 -20.71 22.29
N TRP A 23 23.21 -21.99 21.92
CA TRP A 23 23.33 -23.12 22.83
C TRP A 23 24.81 -23.36 23.14
N GLY A 24 25.37 -22.49 23.97
CA GLY A 24 26.56 -22.83 24.74
C GLY A 24 26.25 -24.10 25.54
N ASP A 25 26.87 -25.19 25.14
CA ASP A 25 26.84 -26.54 25.72
C ASP A 25 25.51 -27.10 26.22
N GLY A 26 25.08 -28.21 25.61
CA GLY A 26 23.98 -29.06 26.11
C GLY A 26 24.18 -29.56 27.56
N SER A 27 25.37 -29.36 28.12
CA SER A 27 25.74 -29.56 29.52
C SER A 27 24.97 -28.65 30.48
N GLU A 28 24.69 -27.38 30.14
CA GLU A 28 23.93 -26.47 31.00
C GLU A 28 22.45 -26.87 31.07
N ILE A 29 21.87 -27.23 29.93
CA ILE A 29 20.49 -27.73 29.84
C ILE A 29 20.37 -29.06 30.60
N ALA A 30 21.38 -29.93 30.47
CA ALA A 30 21.46 -31.20 31.18
C ALA A 30 21.45 -30.98 32.70
N ALA A 31 22.29 -30.07 33.20
CA ALA A 31 22.35 -29.71 34.61
C ALA A 31 21.00 -29.15 35.11
N ALA A 32 20.40 -28.21 34.38
CA ALA A 32 19.17 -27.55 34.82
C ALA A 32 17.92 -28.44 34.72
N CYS A 33 17.92 -29.42 33.81
CA CYS A 33 16.84 -30.39 33.66
C CYS A 33 17.05 -31.67 34.49
N GLY A 34 18.21 -31.84 35.14
CA GLY A 34 18.55 -33.03 35.91
C GLY A 34 18.70 -34.29 35.04
N VAL A 35 19.20 -34.13 33.81
CA VAL A 35 19.36 -35.22 32.84
C VAL A 35 20.80 -35.27 32.35
N SER A 36 21.20 -36.40 31.76
CA SER A 36 22.55 -36.52 31.20
C SER A 36 22.70 -35.73 29.89
N SER A 37 23.89 -35.19 29.63
CA SER A 37 24.20 -34.50 28.37
C SER A 37 23.93 -35.37 27.12
N PRO A 38 24.22 -36.69 27.12
CA PRO A 38 23.78 -37.60 26.06
C PRO A 38 22.26 -37.65 25.90
N ALA A 39 21.48 -37.62 26.99
CA ALA A 39 20.01 -37.64 26.91
C ALA A 39 19.48 -36.38 26.19
N VAL A 40 20.02 -35.20 26.52
CA VAL A 40 19.70 -33.94 25.83
C VAL A 40 20.07 -34.02 24.35
N SER A 41 21.23 -34.61 24.03
CA SER A 41 21.66 -34.81 22.65
C SER A 41 20.75 -35.77 21.86
N GLN A 42 20.05 -36.69 22.54
CA GLN A 42 19.10 -37.61 21.91
C GLN A 42 17.69 -37.04 21.77
N TRP A 43 17.39 -35.88 22.37
CA TRP A 43 16.07 -35.28 22.28
C TRP A 43 15.72 -34.92 20.84
N LYS A 44 14.70 -35.62 20.32
CA LYS A 44 14.04 -35.25 19.07
C LYS A 44 13.06 -34.09 19.23
N ARG A 45 12.63 -33.76 20.44
CA ARG A 45 11.84 -32.58 20.80
C ARG A 45 12.07 -32.40 22.27
N VAL A 46 12.02 -31.16 22.77
CA VAL A 46 12.10 -30.93 24.21
C VAL A 46 10.89 -31.60 24.87
N PRO A 47 11.08 -32.54 25.83
CA PRO A 47 9.97 -33.17 26.52
C PRO A 47 9.12 -32.12 27.25
N GLU A 48 7.81 -32.31 27.29
CA GLU A 48 6.86 -31.34 27.86
C GLU A 48 7.19 -30.96 29.31
N ARG A 49 7.60 -31.94 30.12
CA ARG A 49 8.04 -31.75 31.51
C ARG A 49 9.26 -30.83 31.68
N HIS A 50 10.13 -30.73 30.67
CA HIS A 50 11.35 -29.90 30.70
C HIS A 50 11.20 -28.60 29.90
N LEU A 51 10.10 -28.45 29.14
CA LEU A 51 9.81 -27.29 28.31
C LEU A 51 9.87 -25.94 29.06
N PRO A 52 9.24 -25.76 30.25
CA PRO A 52 9.29 -24.48 30.95
C PRO A 52 10.70 -24.14 31.43
N LYS A 53 11.44 -25.12 31.95
CA LYS A 53 12.81 -24.96 32.44
C LYS A 53 13.77 -24.55 31.31
N VAL A 54 13.62 -25.18 30.14
CA VAL A 54 14.41 -24.88 28.94
C VAL A 54 14.02 -23.53 28.33
N ALA A 55 12.74 -23.15 28.37
CA ALA A 55 12.25 -21.86 27.90
C ALA A 55 12.82 -20.70 28.74
N GLU A 56 12.86 -20.88 30.06
CA GLU A 56 13.42 -19.92 31.03
C GLU A 56 14.92 -19.70 30.80
N LEU A 57 15.71 -20.78 30.71
CA LEU A 57 17.15 -20.71 30.44
C LEU A 57 17.48 -20.02 29.11
N LEU A 58 16.67 -20.27 28.09
CA LEU A 58 16.89 -19.73 26.75
C LEU A 58 16.25 -18.36 26.54
N ASN A 59 15.54 -17.85 27.55
CA ASN A 59 14.74 -16.63 27.49
C ASN A 59 13.89 -16.58 26.20
N THR A 60 13.19 -17.69 25.93
CA THR A 60 12.33 -17.86 24.75
C THR A 60 10.97 -18.37 25.19
N THR A 61 9.95 -18.19 24.36
CA THR A 61 8.62 -18.69 24.70
C THR A 61 8.50 -20.20 24.42
N PRO A 62 7.71 -20.95 25.21
CA PRO A 62 7.51 -22.39 25.01
C PRO A 62 6.91 -22.72 23.64
N GLU A 63 6.10 -21.83 23.06
CA GLU A 63 5.49 -22.00 21.73
C GLU A 63 6.54 -22.05 20.63
N ARG A 64 7.67 -21.37 20.82
CA ARG A 64 8.77 -21.35 19.84
C ARG A 64 9.59 -22.63 19.88
N LEU A 65 9.68 -23.29 21.06
CA LEU A 65 10.37 -24.57 21.25
C LEU A 65 9.50 -25.77 20.82
N ARG A 66 8.19 -25.70 21.05
CA ARG A 66 7.20 -26.70 20.62
C ARG A 66 5.95 -26.04 20.03
N PRO A 67 5.97 -25.65 18.75
CA PRO A 67 4.80 -25.05 18.10
C PRO A 67 3.61 -26.01 18.04
N ASP A 68 3.84 -27.32 18.12
CA ASP A 68 2.81 -28.35 18.18
C ASP A 68 1.97 -28.30 19.47
N LEU A 69 2.59 -27.96 20.61
CA LEU A 69 1.84 -27.73 21.85
C LEU A 69 1.12 -26.40 21.84
N ALA A 70 1.68 -25.39 21.18
CA ALA A 70 1.02 -24.08 21.04
C ALA A 70 -0.31 -24.20 20.29
N VAL A 71 -0.34 -24.94 19.18
CA VAL A 71 -1.57 -25.19 18.41
C VAL A 71 -2.59 -25.98 19.25
N ARG A 72 -2.13 -27.02 19.98
CA ARG A 72 -3.00 -27.80 20.87
C ARG A 72 -3.55 -26.96 22.04
N ASN A 73 -2.75 -26.07 22.61
CA ASN A 73 -3.19 -25.16 23.67
C ASN A 73 -4.10 -24.05 23.14
N LEU A 74 -3.94 -23.62 21.89
CA LEU A 74 -4.89 -22.72 21.24
C LEU A 74 -6.27 -23.36 21.10
N MET A 75 -6.31 -24.67 20.80
CA MET A 75 -7.55 -25.45 20.66
C MET A 75 -8.17 -25.87 22.00
N ASN A 76 -7.36 -25.98 23.07
CA ASN A 76 -7.79 -26.49 24.37
C ASN A 76 -7.89 -25.42 25.47
N LYS A 77 -7.58 -24.14 25.19
CA LYS A 77 -7.78 -23.09 26.17
C LYS A 77 -9.27 -22.79 26.28
N ASP A 78 -9.86 -23.23 27.37
CA ASP A 78 -11.01 -22.59 27.99
C ASP A 78 -10.64 -21.12 28.23
N MET A 79 -10.92 -20.27 27.24
CA MET A 79 -10.74 -18.83 27.36
C MET A 79 -11.70 -18.34 28.44
N ASP A 80 -11.17 -17.66 29.47
CA ASP A 80 -12.02 -17.10 30.53
C ASP A 80 -13.13 -16.27 29.87
N PRO A 81 -14.41 -16.47 30.23
CA PRO A 81 -15.52 -15.74 29.63
C PRO A 81 -15.34 -14.22 29.68
N ARG A 82 -14.57 -13.69 30.64
CA ARG A 82 -14.23 -12.26 30.72
C ARG A 82 -13.24 -11.82 29.64
N ASP A 83 -12.27 -12.66 29.32
CA ASP A 83 -11.31 -12.38 28.26
C ASP A 83 -11.95 -12.55 26.88
N ALA A 84 -12.89 -13.50 26.75
CA ALA A 84 -13.72 -13.66 25.55
C ALA A 84 -14.58 -12.42 25.28
N ALA A 85 -15.29 -11.91 26.30
CA ALA A 85 -16.12 -10.70 26.16
C ALA A 85 -15.30 -9.46 25.76
N LYS A 86 -14.10 -9.29 26.33
CA LYS A 86 -13.20 -8.20 25.93
C LYS A 86 -12.70 -8.34 24.49
N ALA A 87 -12.40 -9.56 24.05
CA ALA A 87 -11.98 -9.83 22.68
C ALA A 87 -13.12 -9.51 21.70
N GLU A 88 -14.36 -9.89 22.03
CA GLU A 88 -15.55 -9.56 21.22
C GLU A 88 -15.78 -8.05 21.15
N GLU A 89 -15.68 -7.32 22.26
CA GLU A 89 -15.82 -5.85 22.26
C GLU A 89 -14.75 -5.18 21.39
N PHE A 90 -13.51 -5.67 21.46
CA PHE A 90 -12.42 -5.18 20.63
C PHE A 90 -12.67 -5.45 19.14
N ILE A 91 -13.13 -6.65 18.80
CA ILE A 91 -13.48 -7.02 17.42
C ILE A 91 -14.62 -6.13 16.92
N ALA A 92 -15.67 -5.93 17.70
CA ALA A 92 -16.80 -5.07 17.33
C ALA A 92 -16.35 -3.63 17.04
N LYS A 93 -15.50 -3.07 17.91
CA LYS A 93 -14.90 -1.74 17.69
C LYS A 93 -14.03 -1.70 16.44
N ALA A 94 -13.22 -2.73 16.21
CA ALA A 94 -12.38 -2.82 15.02
C ALA A 94 -13.21 -2.92 13.73
N VAL A 95 -14.31 -3.69 13.75
CA VAL A 95 -15.23 -3.82 12.63
C VAL A 95 -15.88 -2.47 12.30
N HIS A 96 -16.45 -1.78 13.29
CA HIS A 96 -17.01 -0.44 13.05
C HIS A 96 -15.97 0.55 12.52
N ALA A 97 -14.75 0.55 13.07
CA ALA A 97 -13.69 1.42 12.57
C ALA A 97 -13.27 1.10 11.13
N VAL A 98 -13.41 -0.16 10.68
CA VAL A 98 -13.18 -0.56 9.29
C VAL A 98 -14.36 -0.15 8.41
N GLU A 99 -15.59 -0.32 8.88
CA GLU A 99 -16.81 0.10 8.17
C GLU A 99 -16.82 1.61 7.92
N ASP A 100 -16.50 2.43 8.93
CA ASP A 100 -16.41 3.89 8.80
C ASP A 100 -15.39 4.30 7.73
N LYS A 101 -14.21 3.64 7.73
CA LYS A 101 -13.19 3.87 6.71
C LYS A 101 -13.64 3.43 5.33
N HIS A 102 -14.40 2.33 5.24
CA HIS A 102 -14.93 1.85 3.98
C HIS A 102 -15.93 2.84 3.38
N VAL A 103 -16.85 3.36 4.20
CA VAL A 103 -17.78 4.42 3.79
C VAL A 103 -17.04 5.66 3.31
N ALA A 104 -16.04 6.13 4.06
CA ALA A 104 -15.23 7.29 3.66
C ALA A 104 -14.50 7.07 2.32
N VAL A 105 -14.01 5.85 2.06
CA VAL A 105 -13.39 5.50 0.77
C VAL A 105 -14.41 5.54 -0.36
N LEU A 106 -15.61 5.02 -0.16
CA LEU A 106 -16.68 5.06 -1.17
C LEU A 106 -17.10 6.50 -1.49
N GLU A 107 -17.23 7.35 -0.47
CA GLU A 107 -17.54 8.77 -0.66
C GLU A 107 -16.44 9.51 -1.42
N ALA A 108 -15.16 9.26 -1.08
CA ALA A 108 -14.03 9.83 -1.78
C ALA A 108 -13.97 9.38 -3.25
N GLN A 109 -14.31 8.12 -3.53
CA GLN A 109 -14.39 7.60 -4.89
C GLN A 109 -15.53 8.28 -5.68
N ALA A 110 -16.71 8.44 -5.09
CA ALA A 110 -17.83 9.12 -5.72
C ALA A 110 -17.49 10.60 -6.01
N ALA A 111 -16.85 11.30 -5.07
CA ALA A 111 -16.39 12.67 -5.27
C ALA A 111 -15.37 12.78 -6.41
N ARG A 112 -14.44 11.82 -6.51
CA ARG A 112 -13.48 11.75 -7.63
C ARG A 112 -14.20 11.54 -8.96
N GLN A 113 -15.18 10.66 -9.02
CA GLN A 113 -15.96 10.41 -10.24
C GLN A 113 -16.73 11.66 -10.69
N ARG A 114 -17.32 12.42 -9.75
CA ARG A 114 -17.98 13.70 -10.06
C ARG A 114 -17.02 14.71 -10.69
N ARG A 115 -15.82 14.89 -10.13
CA ARG A 115 -14.80 15.78 -10.70
C ARG A 115 -14.37 15.36 -12.10
N VAL A 116 -14.26 14.06 -12.35
CA VAL A 116 -13.95 13.53 -13.69
C VAL A 116 -15.09 13.82 -14.66
N ALA A 117 -16.34 13.62 -14.24
CA ALA A 117 -17.52 13.93 -15.04
C ALA A 117 -17.61 15.43 -15.37
N GLU A 118 -17.43 16.30 -14.38
CA GLU A 118 -17.41 17.76 -14.57
C GLU A 118 -16.34 18.20 -15.57
N LYS A 119 -15.13 17.62 -15.48
CA LYS A 119 -14.06 17.88 -16.44
C LYS A 119 -14.44 17.43 -17.85
N ALA A 120 -15.00 16.23 -17.99
CA ALA A 120 -15.44 15.71 -19.28
C ALA A 120 -16.54 16.58 -19.91
N GLU A 121 -17.48 17.08 -19.11
CA GLU A 121 -18.49 18.03 -19.58
C GLU A 121 -17.87 19.36 -20.03
N ALA A 122 -16.89 19.89 -19.29
CA ALA A 122 -16.18 21.11 -19.67
C ALA A 122 -15.40 20.94 -20.98
N GLU A 123 -14.73 19.80 -21.17
CA GLU A 123 -14.04 19.45 -22.42
C GLU A 123 -15.03 19.35 -23.59
N LEU A 124 -16.22 18.76 -23.38
CA LEU A 124 -17.27 18.70 -24.39
C LEU A 124 -17.79 20.09 -24.76
N ARG A 125 -18.01 20.97 -23.78
CA ARG A 125 -18.44 22.36 -24.03
C ARG A 125 -17.41 23.14 -24.83
N LEU A 126 -16.12 22.98 -24.51
CA LEU A 126 -15.04 23.61 -25.28
C LEU A 126 -15.01 23.10 -26.73
N ALA A 127 -15.11 21.78 -26.93
CA ALA A 127 -15.14 21.19 -28.26
C ALA A 127 -16.34 21.66 -29.10
N GLN A 128 -17.50 21.86 -28.47
CA GLN A 128 -18.68 22.43 -29.11
C GLN A 128 -18.44 23.90 -29.52
N ALA A 129 -17.88 24.72 -28.62
CA ALA A 129 -17.54 26.11 -28.90
C ALA A 129 -16.54 26.24 -30.05
N ASP A 130 -15.51 25.39 -30.10
CA ASP A 130 -14.53 25.37 -31.20
C ASP A 130 -15.18 24.96 -32.53
N ALA A 131 -16.08 23.97 -32.50
CA ALA A 131 -16.82 23.56 -33.69
C ALA A 131 -17.73 24.70 -34.20
N GLU A 132 -18.38 25.43 -33.31
CA GLU A 132 -19.19 26.61 -33.64
C GLU A 132 -18.34 27.73 -34.23
N LEU A 133 -17.21 28.06 -33.60
CA LEU A 133 -16.28 29.07 -34.09
C LEU A 133 -15.76 28.71 -35.49
N LYS A 134 -15.42 27.44 -35.72
CA LYS A 134 -14.98 26.95 -37.03
C LYS A 134 -16.09 27.07 -38.08
N ARG A 135 -17.34 26.75 -37.72
CA ARG A 135 -18.50 26.91 -38.61
C ARG A 135 -18.76 28.38 -38.95
N ALA A 136 -18.69 29.27 -37.95
CA ALA A 136 -18.86 30.70 -38.12
C ALA A 136 -17.77 31.30 -39.02
N ARG A 137 -16.49 30.97 -38.77
CA ARG A 137 -15.37 31.38 -39.63
C ARG A 137 -15.53 30.90 -41.07
N SER A 138 -15.94 29.65 -41.26
CA SER A 138 -16.18 29.09 -42.60
C SER A 138 -17.35 29.79 -43.30
N ALA A 139 -18.42 30.13 -42.57
CA ALA A 139 -19.55 30.89 -43.12
C ALA A 139 -19.13 32.30 -43.52
N LEU A 140 -18.39 33.01 -42.66
CA LEU A 140 -17.84 34.33 -42.97
C LEU A 140 -16.94 34.30 -44.21
N SER A 141 -16.06 33.31 -44.31
CA SER A 141 -15.19 33.12 -45.47
C SER A 141 -15.98 32.89 -46.75
N ARG A 142 -17.06 32.10 -46.71
CA ARG A 142 -17.96 31.90 -47.87
C ARG A 142 -18.65 33.20 -48.26
N THR A 143 -19.18 33.95 -47.30
CA THR A 143 -19.81 35.25 -47.55
C THR A 143 -18.82 36.23 -48.17
N LYS A 144 -17.60 36.33 -47.63
CA LYS A 144 -16.52 37.18 -48.18
C LYS A 144 -16.21 36.81 -49.62
N GLN A 145 -16.10 35.52 -49.92
CA GLN A 145 -15.84 35.04 -51.28
C GLN A 145 -16.98 35.39 -52.23
N ASN A 146 -18.24 35.22 -51.82
CA ASN A 146 -19.41 35.60 -52.62
C ASN A 146 -19.42 37.11 -52.92
N MET A 147 -19.07 37.96 -51.95
CA MET A 147 -18.98 39.41 -52.15
C MET A 147 -17.87 39.80 -53.14
N ILE A 148 -16.71 39.12 -53.08
CA ILE A 148 -15.64 39.31 -54.06
C ILE A 148 -16.12 38.95 -55.47
N HIS A 149 -16.83 37.82 -55.63
CA HIS A 149 -17.42 37.43 -56.91
C HIS A 149 -18.47 38.42 -57.41
N ALA A 150 -19.20 39.09 -56.51
CA ALA A 150 -20.15 40.15 -56.84
C ALA A 150 -19.49 41.52 -57.16
N GLY A 151 -18.16 41.58 -57.20
CA GLY A 151 -17.40 42.78 -57.59
C GLY A 151 -17.03 43.71 -56.42
N VAL A 152 -17.23 43.29 -55.17
CA VAL A 152 -16.79 44.07 -54.01
C VAL A 152 -15.26 43.99 -53.88
N PRO A 153 -14.54 45.13 -53.84
CA PRO A 153 -13.08 45.13 -53.70
C PRO A 153 -12.61 44.50 -52.39
N ARG A 154 -11.57 43.66 -52.45
CA ARG A 154 -11.04 42.89 -51.30
C ARG A 154 -10.63 43.76 -50.10
N HIS A 155 -10.04 44.92 -50.34
CA HIS A 155 -9.58 45.84 -49.29
C HIS A 155 -10.72 46.39 -48.40
N ARG A 156 -11.97 46.33 -48.86
CA ARG A 156 -13.15 46.75 -48.08
C ARG A 156 -13.68 45.64 -47.16
N LEU A 157 -13.16 44.41 -47.30
CA LEU A 157 -13.61 43.20 -46.60
C LEU A 157 -12.57 42.67 -45.59
N ASP A 158 -11.38 43.27 -45.54
CA ASP A 158 -10.37 42.98 -44.52
C ASP A 158 -10.62 43.87 -43.29
N LEU A 159 -11.43 43.36 -42.36
CA LEU A 159 -11.59 43.94 -41.02
C LEU A 159 -10.52 43.43 -40.03
N ASP A 160 -9.81 42.35 -40.38
CA ASP A 160 -8.82 41.69 -39.51
C ASP A 160 -7.56 42.53 -39.29
N ALA A 161 -7.17 43.37 -40.28
CA ALA A 161 -6.00 44.25 -40.17
C ALA A 161 -6.15 45.33 -39.08
N ALA A 162 -7.37 45.61 -38.61
CA ALA A 162 -7.63 46.58 -37.54
C ALA A 162 -7.57 45.95 -36.13
N MET A 163 -7.64 44.62 -36.00
CA MET A 163 -7.59 43.93 -34.71
C MET A 163 -6.22 43.30 -34.38
N GLU A 164 -5.29 43.26 -35.33
CA GLU A 164 -3.93 42.73 -35.17
C GLU A 164 -2.93 43.72 -34.53
N GLY A 165 -3.42 44.74 -33.83
CA GLY A 165 -2.63 45.59 -32.94
C GLY A 165 -2.37 44.91 -31.60
N ASN A 166 -1.61 43.80 -31.60
CA ASN A 166 -1.20 43.13 -30.36
C ASN A 166 -0.01 43.91 -29.76
N PRO A 167 -0.13 44.55 -28.57
CA PRO A 167 1.04 45.08 -27.88
C PRO A 167 1.96 43.90 -27.50
N PRO A 168 3.30 44.03 -27.58
CA PRO A 168 4.21 42.95 -27.21
C PRO A 168 3.97 42.56 -25.75
N LEU A 169 3.72 41.27 -25.50
CA LEU A 169 3.64 40.72 -24.16
C LEU A 169 4.96 41.04 -23.41
N PRO A 170 4.91 41.57 -22.17
CA PRO A 170 6.12 41.78 -21.40
C PRO A 170 6.80 40.44 -21.16
N ALA A 171 8.09 40.37 -21.48
CA ALA A 171 8.92 39.19 -21.27
C ALA A 171 8.85 38.75 -19.81
N LEU A 172 8.31 37.56 -19.56
CA LEU A 172 8.43 36.89 -18.27
C LEU A 172 9.91 36.55 -18.05
N SER A 173 10.61 37.38 -17.29
CA SER A 173 11.93 37.09 -16.75
C SER A 173 11.87 35.76 -15.99
N ALA A 174 12.66 34.79 -16.45
CA ALA A 174 12.85 33.52 -15.78
C ALA A 174 13.43 33.74 -14.37
N PRO A 175 13.05 32.94 -13.35
CA PRO A 175 13.69 33.00 -12.05
C PRO A 175 15.14 32.52 -12.16
N GLU A 176 16.09 33.38 -11.76
CA GLU A 176 17.49 33.00 -11.56
C GLU A 176 17.57 31.86 -10.55
N VAL A 177 17.98 30.68 -11.05
CA VAL A 177 18.38 29.56 -10.21
C VAL A 177 19.75 29.92 -9.61
N GLY A 178 19.72 30.50 -8.41
CA GLY A 178 20.91 30.80 -7.62
C GLY A 178 21.67 29.51 -7.30
N GLY A 179 22.85 29.37 -7.90
CA GLY A 179 23.79 28.30 -7.60
C GLY A 179 24.33 28.41 -6.17
N VAL A 180 24.09 27.37 -5.38
CA VAL A 180 24.80 27.10 -4.13
C VAL A 180 26.27 26.83 -4.46
N LYS A 181 27.18 27.62 -3.90
CA LYS A 181 28.59 27.27 -3.78
C LYS A 181 28.93 27.03 -2.31
N SER A 182 29.72 25.99 -2.15
CA SER A 182 30.28 25.36 -0.95
C SER A 182 30.95 26.31 0.04
#